data_AF-A0A7S8EA19-F1
#
_entry.id   AF-A0A7S8EA19-F1
#
_cell.length_a   1.000
_cell.length_b   1.000
_cell.length_c   1.000
_cell.angle_alpha   90.00
_cell.angle_beta   90.00
_cell.angle_gamma   90.00
#
_symmetry.space_group_name_H-M   'P 1'
#
loop_
_entity.id
_entity.type
_entity.pdbx_description
1 polymer ?
#
loop_
_entity_poly.entity_id
_entity_poly.type
_entity_poly.pdbx_seq_one_letter_code
_entity_poly.pdbx_strand_id
1 'polypeptide(L)'
;MSESIRNKIRQQIKPIPKARLFPTGWNGELTFEQIAEQVSPRVSWKLKSYGLYGQDIPDSIQNGLMKLWEQLLETPDLLAETNLTGAMWKIIAGSNSTWYLRYHRRYKTYTDVEFDRGYEVEEYGISGLTNPSEWWHTSERWAVWASRVDFRLDITAAMETLAEEYDDDMKGLIALYILTTSVEPMETIATFGHPKSMVYERIKGIRDRLQRLLKEYEPIQPRTWQERLAAGEVEPYLQVVEHYQDRPLALFALYTLTTETKVRRFARDNNERKMIIYYRKKCLKRIEAAYGQAASF
;
A
#
# COMPACT_ATOMS: atom_id res chain seq x y z
N MET A 1 -25.78 -2.35 74.79
CA MET A 1 -26.39 -2.06 73.47
C MET A 1 -26.65 -3.38 72.77
N SER A 2 -27.92 -3.77 72.63
CA SER A 2 -28.31 -5.10 72.16
C SER A 2 -27.94 -5.33 70.69
N GLU A 3 -27.58 -6.56 70.36
CA GLU A 3 -27.18 -7.04 69.04
C GLU A 3 -28.23 -6.73 67.94
N SER A 4 -29.49 -6.62 68.36
CA SER A 4 -30.63 -6.16 67.55
C SER A 4 -30.44 -4.74 66.98
N ILE A 5 -29.95 -3.79 67.80
CA ILE A 5 -29.69 -2.41 67.34
C ILE A 5 -28.53 -2.38 66.33
N ARG A 6 -27.49 -3.19 66.58
CA ARG A 6 -26.32 -3.28 65.71
C ARG A 6 -26.67 -3.86 64.32
N ASN A 7 -27.53 -4.87 64.27
CA ASN A 7 -28.02 -5.43 63.00
C ASN A 7 -28.95 -4.48 62.25
N LYS A 8 -29.80 -3.72 62.96
CA LYS A 8 -30.67 -2.70 62.35
C LYS A 8 -29.85 -1.58 61.70
N ILE A 9 -28.79 -1.12 62.37
CA ILE A 9 -27.86 -0.12 61.82
C ILE A 9 -27.12 -0.68 60.60
N ARG A 10 -26.62 -1.92 60.67
CA ARG A 10 -25.91 -2.55 59.54
C ARG A 10 -26.81 -2.77 58.31
N GLN A 11 -28.09 -3.08 58.49
CA GLN A 11 -29.05 -3.20 57.38
C GLN A 11 -29.41 -1.84 56.76
N GLN A 12 -29.24 -0.74 57.49
CA GLN A 12 -29.50 0.63 57.00
C GLN A 12 -28.29 1.28 56.33
N ILE A 13 -27.07 0.78 56.59
CA ILE A 13 -25.85 1.27 55.93
C ILE A 13 -25.79 0.68 54.51
N LYS A 14 -26.15 1.50 53.52
CA LYS A 14 -25.89 1.16 52.11
C LYS A 14 -24.37 1.05 51.91
N PRO A 15 -23.89 0.03 51.18
CA PRO A 15 -22.47 -0.08 50.86
C PRO A 15 -22.01 1.19 50.14
N ILE A 16 -20.87 1.74 50.59
CA ILE A 16 -20.25 2.91 49.96
C ILE A 16 -19.93 2.52 48.51
N PRO A 17 -20.50 3.20 47.49
CA PRO A 17 -20.23 2.84 46.11
C PRO A 17 -18.76 3.16 45.81
N LYS A 18 -17.99 2.14 45.40
CA LYS A 18 -16.57 2.28 45.01
C LYS A 18 -16.39 3.02 43.68
N ALA A 19 -17.47 3.27 42.95
CA ALA A 19 -17.49 3.92 41.65
C ALA A 19 -18.44 5.11 41.66
N ARG A 20 -18.09 6.18 40.94
CA ARG A 20 -18.94 7.36 40.77
C ARG A 20 -20.24 6.95 40.07
N LEU A 21 -21.37 7.29 40.68
CA LEU A 21 -22.70 7.04 40.14
C LEU A 21 -23.19 8.27 39.37
N PHE A 22 -23.91 8.03 38.29
CA PHE A 22 -24.52 9.06 37.46
C PHE A 22 -26.03 8.81 37.37
N PRO A 23 -26.88 9.82 37.61
CA PRO A 23 -28.32 9.68 37.41
C PRO A 23 -28.64 9.49 35.92
N THR A 24 -29.52 8.54 35.62
CA THR A 24 -29.96 8.21 34.26
C THR A 24 -31.49 8.18 34.16
N GLY A 25 -32.03 8.64 33.04
CA GLY A 25 -33.47 8.67 32.79
C GLY A 25 -34.09 7.31 32.45
N TRP A 26 -33.32 6.22 32.43
CA TRP A 26 -33.83 4.88 32.09
C TRP A 26 -33.63 3.83 33.19
N ASN A 27 -32.63 3.96 34.07
CA ASN A 27 -32.39 2.95 35.10
C ASN A 27 -31.77 3.53 36.38
N GLY A 28 -32.18 4.75 36.75
CA GLY A 28 -31.76 5.40 37.99
C GLY A 28 -30.27 5.72 38.00
N GLU A 29 -29.62 5.55 39.15
CA GLU A 29 -28.19 5.82 39.28
C GLU A 29 -27.35 4.61 38.84
N LEU A 30 -26.51 4.81 37.82
CA LEU A 30 -25.64 3.78 37.25
C LEU A 30 -24.17 4.20 37.32
N THR A 31 -23.27 3.22 37.39
CA THR A 31 -21.83 3.47 37.14
C THR A 31 -21.60 3.65 35.64
N PHE A 32 -20.48 4.28 35.27
CA PHE A 32 -20.13 4.43 33.85
C PHE A 32 -19.97 3.08 33.13
N GLU A 33 -19.41 2.08 33.80
CA GLU A 33 -19.28 0.71 33.28
C GLU A 33 -20.66 0.10 32.94
N GLN A 34 -21.64 0.27 33.83
CA GLN A 34 -23.01 -0.19 33.62
C GLN A 34 -23.71 0.58 32.48
N ILE A 35 -23.43 1.87 32.35
CA ILE A 35 -23.93 2.69 31.23
C ILE A 35 -23.33 2.16 29.91
N ALA A 36 -22.02 1.95 29.86
CA ALA A 36 -21.33 1.43 28.69
C ALA A 36 -21.87 0.05 28.28
N GLU A 37 -22.05 -0.86 29.23
CA GLU A 37 -22.58 -2.21 28.99
C GLU A 37 -24.01 -2.17 28.40
N GLN A 38 -24.87 -1.30 28.92
CA GLN A 38 -26.27 -1.20 28.46
C GLN A 38 -26.41 -0.52 27.09
N VAL A 39 -25.54 0.43 26.77
CA VAL A 39 -25.66 1.26 25.56
C VAL A 39 -24.88 0.68 24.37
N SER A 40 -23.72 0.07 24.61
CA SER A 40 -22.81 -0.41 23.54
C SER A 40 -23.45 -1.38 22.55
N PRO A 41 -24.28 -2.37 22.96
CA PRO A 41 -24.94 -3.27 22.00
C PRO A 41 -25.86 -2.53 21.02
N ARG A 42 -26.58 -1.49 21.51
CA ARG A 42 -27.46 -0.67 20.67
C ARG A 42 -26.69 0.21 19.70
N VAL A 43 -25.60 0.81 20.19
CA VAL A 43 -24.68 1.60 19.34
C VAL A 43 -24.09 0.70 18.26
N SER A 44 -23.59 -0.49 18.60
CA SER A 44 -23.05 -1.46 17.64
C SER A 44 -24.06 -1.80 16.55
N TRP A 45 -25.31 -2.12 16.93
CA TRP A 45 -26.38 -2.40 15.96
C TRP A 45 -26.65 -1.21 15.04
N LYS A 46 -26.66 0.02 15.60
CA LYS A 46 -26.89 1.22 14.81
C LYS A 46 -25.72 1.55 13.87
N LEU A 47 -24.48 1.37 14.30
CA LEU A 47 -23.30 1.56 13.46
C LEU A 47 -23.25 0.56 12.30
N LYS A 48 -23.65 -0.69 12.53
CA LYS A 48 -23.85 -1.67 11.45
C LYS A 48 -24.86 -1.19 10.41
N SER A 49 -25.98 -0.60 10.85
CA SER A 49 -26.98 -0.03 9.93
C SER A 49 -26.45 1.15 9.11
N TYR A 50 -25.38 1.81 9.57
CA TYR A 50 -24.69 2.85 8.82
C TYR A 50 -23.58 2.32 7.90
N GLY A 51 -23.34 1.00 7.87
CA GLY A 51 -22.31 0.40 7.03
C GLY A 51 -20.90 0.45 7.62
N LEU A 52 -20.77 0.58 8.95
CA LEU A 52 -19.50 0.30 9.64
C LEU A 52 -19.40 -1.19 9.93
N TYR A 53 -18.19 -1.75 9.81
CA TYR A 53 -17.92 -3.18 9.99
C TYR A 53 -16.59 -3.40 10.70
N GLY A 54 -16.35 -4.65 11.15
CA GLY A 54 -15.06 -5.06 11.72
C GLY A 54 -14.63 -4.21 12.91
N GLN A 55 -13.38 -3.74 12.87
CA GLN A 55 -12.73 -2.99 13.95
C GLN A 55 -13.27 -1.55 14.10
N ASP A 56 -13.91 -0.99 13.07
CA ASP A 56 -14.43 0.38 13.13
C ASP A 56 -15.54 0.53 14.17
N ILE A 57 -16.30 -0.56 14.44
CA ILE A 57 -17.39 -0.54 15.41
C ILE A 57 -16.85 -0.41 16.84
N PRO A 58 -15.96 -1.30 17.33
CA PRO A 58 -15.29 -1.13 18.61
C PRO A 58 -14.64 0.26 18.79
N ASP A 59 -13.87 0.72 17.80
CA ASP A 59 -13.17 2.01 17.86
C ASP A 59 -14.14 3.19 17.98
N SER A 60 -15.21 3.16 17.19
CA SER A 60 -16.27 4.17 17.24
C SER A 60 -16.95 4.18 18.61
N ILE A 61 -17.29 3.01 19.15
CA ILE A 61 -17.91 2.89 20.48
C ILE A 61 -16.98 3.44 21.56
N GLN A 62 -15.70 3.07 21.53
CA GLN A 62 -14.71 3.53 22.50
C GLN A 62 -14.53 5.05 22.46
N ASN A 63 -14.40 5.63 21.27
CA ASN A 63 -14.31 7.09 21.10
C ASN A 63 -15.55 7.82 21.61
N GLY A 64 -16.74 7.30 21.32
CA GLY A 64 -18.00 7.88 21.78
C GLY A 64 -18.18 7.77 23.29
N LEU A 65 -17.78 6.65 23.89
CA LEU A 65 -17.80 6.45 25.34
C LEU A 65 -16.81 7.37 26.05
N MET A 66 -15.60 7.54 25.51
CA MET A 66 -14.59 8.43 26.08
C MET A 66 -15.10 9.88 26.15
N LYS A 67 -15.72 10.38 25.08
CA LYS A 67 -16.34 11.72 25.09
C LYS A 67 -17.52 11.82 26.04
N LEU A 68 -18.35 10.77 26.15
CA LEU A 68 -19.45 10.74 27.11
C LEU A 68 -18.93 10.79 28.55
N TRP A 69 -17.82 10.08 28.84
CA TRP A 69 -17.17 10.11 30.14
C TRP A 69 -16.69 11.51 30.51
N GLU A 70 -16.01 12.20 29.60
CA GLU A 70 -15.57 13.59 29.80
C GLU A 70 -16.75 14.52 30.10
N GLN A 71 -17.83 14.42 29.32
CA GLN A 71 -19.05 15.21 29.53
C GLN A 71 -19.72 14.92 30.88
N LEU A 72 -19.71 13.66 31.33
CA LEU A 72 -20.26 13.27 32.63
C LEU A 72 -19.39 13.74 33.82
N LEU A 73 -18.08 13.86 33.62
CA LEU A 73 -17.20 14.43 34.65
C LEU A 73 -17.50 15.92 34.87
N GLU A 74 -17.76 16.65 33.78
CA GLU A 74 -18.12 18.07 33.80
C GLU A 74 -19.57 18.31 34.27
N THR A 75 -20.51 17.52 33.75
CA THR A 75 -21.96 17.65 34.00
C THR A 75 -22.53 16.29 34.44
N PRO A 76 -22.51 15.97 35.75
CA PRO A 76 -22.87 14.64 36.24
C PRO A 76 -24.33 14.25 36.01
N ASP A 77 -25.22 15.23 35.90
CA ASP A 77 -26.66 15.10 35.69
C ASP A 77 -27.07 15.04 34.20
N LEU A 78 -26.10 15.06 33.28
CA LEU A 78 -26.33 15.06 31.83
C LEU A 78 -27.29 13.98 31.33
N LEU A 79 -27.32 12.82 32.01
CA LEU A 79 -28.13 11.68 31.63
C LEU A 79 -29.43 11.55 32.43
N ALA A 80 -29.69 12.41 33.42
CA ALA A 80 -30.80 12.28 34.37
C ALA A 80 -32.17 12.24 33.69
N GLU A 81 -32.37 13.05 32.65
CA GLU A 81 -33.61 13.10 31.86
C GLU A 81 -33.46 12.42 30.48
N THR A 82 -32.26 11.92 30.18
CA THR A 82 -31.97 11.29 28.90
C THR A 82 -32.40 9.83 28.96
N ASN A 83 -33.21 9.37 28.00
CA ASN A 83 -33.52 7.95 27.88
C ASN A 83 -32.36 7.16 27.22
N LEU A 84 -32.45 5.84 27.24
CA LEU A 84 -31.39 4.97 26.73
C LEU A 84 -31.05 5.20 25.25
N THR A 85 -32.05 5.54 24.44
CA THR A 85 -31.87 5.90 23.03
C THR A 85 -31.15 7.25 22.87
N GLY A 86 -31.46 8.22 23.73
CA GLY A 86 -30.75 9.51 23.77
C GLY A 86 -29.29 9.35 24.17
N ALA A 87 -28.99 8.47 25.14
CA ALA A 87 -27.62 8.15 25.53
C ALA A 87 -26.85 7.48 24.37
N MET A 88 -27.50 6.56 23.64
CA MET A 88 -26.95 5.97 22.42
C MET A 88 -26.60 7.04 21.38
N TRP A 89 -27.49 8.00 21.12
CA TRP A 89 -27.23 9.08 20.16
C TRP A 89 -26.09 10.00 20.57
N LYS A 90 -25.93 10.28 21.87
CA LYS A 90 -24.78 11.03 22.39
C LYS A 90 -23.46 10.32 22.09
N ILE A 91 -23.40 9.00 22.30
CA ILE A 91 -22.22 8.20 21.96
C ILE A 91 -21.96 8.20 20.45
N ILE A 92 -23.00 8.03 19.62
CA ILE A 92 -22.86 8.07 18.15
C ILE A 92 -22.37 9.44 17.66
N ALA A 93 -22.84 10.53 18.27
CA ALA A 93 -22.35 11.88 17.95
C ALA A 93 -20.87 12.05 18.31
N GLY A 94 -20.40 11.39 19.38
CA GLY A 94 -19.00 11.37 19.79
C GLY A 94 -18.08 10.41 19.03
N SER A 95 -18.64 9.42 18.33
CA SER A 95 -17.91 8.24 17.85
C SER A 95 -17.05 8.42 16.60
N ASN A 96 -17.08 9.59 15.96
CA ASN A 96 -16.47 9.84 14.63
C ASN A 96 -16.97 8.87 13.54
N SER A 97 -18.12 8.19 13.74
CA SER A 97 -18.66 7.22 12.79
C SER A 97 -18.84 7.75 11.36
N THR A 98 -19.18 9.03 11.20
CA THR A 98 -19.30 9.70 9.89
C THR A 98 -17.95 9.88 9.19
N TRP A 99 -16.86 10.01 9.95
CA TRP A 99 -15.51 10.11 9.41
C TRP A 99 -15.08 8.78 8.80
N TYR A 100 -15.29 7.65 9.49
CA TYR A 100 -14.98 6.32 8.94
C TYR A 100 -15.74 6.05 7.64
N LEU A 101 -17.03 6.36 7.60
CA LEU A 101 -17.83 6.28 6.37
C LEU A 101 -17.26 7.10 5.22
N ARG A 102 -16.84 8.34 5.50
CA ARG A 102 -16.26 9.22 4.49
C ARG A 102 -14.86 8.76 4.07
N TYR A 103 -14.07 8.27 5.02
CA TYR A 103 -12.74 7.72 4.82
C TYR A 103 -12.83 6.48 3.92
N HIS A 104 -13.65 5.51 4.31
CA HIS A 104 -13.91 4.32 3.51
C HIS A 104 -14.45 4.66 2.13
N ARG A 105 -15.42 5.57 1.98
CA ARG A 105 -15.88 5.98 0.63
C ARG A 105 -14.79 6.65 -0.21
N ARG A 106 -13.87 7.39 0.41
CA ARG A 106 -12.79 8.11 -0.28
C ARG A 106 -11.62 7.20 -0.64
N TYR A 107 -11.34 6.21 0.19
CA TYR A 107 -10.19 5.32 0.07
C TYR A 107 -10.59 3.86 -0.20
N LYS A 108 -11.85 3.59 -0.56
CA LYS A 108 -12.32 2.25 -0.94
C LYS A 108 -11.48 1.80 -2.12
N THR A 109 -10.66 0.78 -1.93
CA THR A 109 -9.87 0.23 -3.02
C THR A 109 -10.81 -0.57 -3.94
N TYR A 110 -10.48 -0.69 -5.22
CA TYR A 110 -11.29 -1.45 -6.17
C TYR A 110 -11.49 -2.91 -5.70
N THR A 111 -10.47 -3.48 -5.07
CA THR A 111 -10.48 -4.78 -4.38
C THR A 111 -11.58 -4.88 -3.31
N ASP A 112 -11.80 -3.82 -2.51
CA ASP A 112 -12.85 -3.81 -1.46
C ASP A 112 -14.26 -3.61 -2.04
N VAL A 113 -14.38 -3.01 -3.23
CA VAL A 113 -15.67 -2.82 -3.93
C VAL A 113 -16.15 -4.15 -4.55
N GLU A 114 -15.24 -4.93 -5.10
CA GLU A 114 -15.55 -6.19 -5.78
C GLU A 114 -15.68 -7.36 -4.79
N PHE A 115 -14.93 -7.38 -3.67
CA PHE A 115 -15.11 -8.36 -2.59
C PHE A 115 -16.53 -8.30 -1.99
N ASP A 116 -17.09 -7.10 -1.82
CA ASP A 116 -18.48 -6.89 -1.38
C ASP A 116 -19.54 -7.45 -2.35
N ARG A 117 -19.17 -7.73 -3.61
CA ARG A 117 -20.07 -8.28 -4.64
C ARG A 117 -20.02 -9.80 -4.76
N GLY A 118 -19.17 -10.48 -3.97
CA GLY A 118 -19.12 -11.94 -3.91
C GLY A 118 -18.40 -12.60 -5.09
N TYR A 119 -17.60 -11.86 -5.85
CA TYR A 119 -16.74 -12.43 -6.89
C TYR A 119 -15.35 -12.73 -6.30
N GLU A 120 -14.80 -13.91 -6.63
CA GLU A 120 -13.35 -14.14 -6.52
C GLU A 120 -12.66 -13.21 -7.52
N VAL A 121 -12.14 -12.11 -7.00
CA VAL A 121 -11.33 -11.20 -7.78
C VAL A 121 -9.96 -11.86 -7.88
N GLU A 122 -9.69 -12.49 -9.02
CA GLU A 122 -8.31 -12.78 -9.41
C GLU A 122 -7.49 -11.50 -9.24
N GLU A 123 -6.36 -11.66 -8.57
CA GLU A 123 -5.35 -10.70 -8.15
C GLU A 123 -4.75 -9.89 -9.31
N TYR A 124 -5.58 -9.16 -10.05
CA TYR A 124 -5.20 -8.28 -11.14
C TYR A 124 -5.92 -6.94 -10.99
N GLY A 125 -5.87 -6.37 -9.80
CA GLY A 125 -5.88 -4.90 -9.71
C GLY A 125 -4.79 -4.38 -10.64
N ILE A 126 -5.09 -3.39 -11.49
CA ILE A 126 -4.18 -2.85 -12.52
C ILE A 126 -2.76 -2.74 -11.96
N SER A 127 -1.93 -3.73 -12.28
CA SER A 127 -0.57 -3.85 -11.75
C SER A 127 0.26 -2.78 -12.42
N GLY A 128 0.46 -1.68 -11.71
CA GLY A 128 1.14 -0.49 -12.21
C GLY A 128 0.96 0.74 -11.32
N LEU A 129 0.10 0.70 -10.30
CA LEU A 129 -0.08 1.78 -9.33
C LEU A 129 1.00 1.88 -8.24
N THR A 130 1.89 0.89 -8.11
CA THR A 130 2.78 0.77 -6.94
C THR A 130 4.26 1.04 -7.19
N ASN A 131 4.70 1.39 -8.40
CA ASN A 131 6.11 1.74 -8.62
C ASN A 131 6.26 3.18 -9.15
N PRO A 132 6.59 4.15 -8.28
CA PRO A 132 6.98 5.49 -8.68
C PRO A 132 8.46 5.49 -9.07
N SER A 133 8.82 4.82 -10.17
CA SER A 133 10.12 5.05 -10.79
C SER A 133 10.12 6.44 -11.43
N GLU A 134 11.21 7.16 -11.34
CA GLU A 134 11.25 8.63 -11.33
C GLU A 134 11.16 9.33 -12.71
N TRP A 135 10.31 8.79 -13.59
CA TRP A 135 9.84 9.44 -14.82
C TRP A 135 8.54 10.24 -14.59
N TRP A 136 7.97 10.15 -13.38
CA TRP A 136 6.68 10.75 -12.98
C TRP A 136 6.75 12.09 -12.27
N HIS A 137 7.90 12.78 -12.35
CA HIS A 137 7.99 14.18 -11.95
C HIS A 137 7.70 15.09 -13.14
N THR A 138 6.65 14.78 -13.91
CA THR A 138 6.05 15.82 -14.72
C THR A 138 5.37 16.81 -13.77
N SER A 139 5.65 18.09 -13.96
CA SER A 139 5.00 19.21 -13.26
C SER A 139 3.55 19.37 -13.71
N GLU A 140 2.85 18.25 -13.85
CA GLU A 140 1.53 18.18 -14.43
C GLU A 140 0.49 18.70 -13.45
N ARG A 141 -0.44 19.49 -13.98
CA ARG A 141 -1.44 20.23 -13.22
C ARG A 141 -2.64 19.37 -12.81
N TRP A 142 -2.71 18.12 -13.26
CA TRP A 142 -3.86 17.22 -13.13
C TRP A 142 -3.51 15.92 -12.40
N ALA A 143 -4.53 15.10 -12.13
CA ALA A 143 -4.41 13.89 -11.32
C ALA A 143 -3.53 12.82 -12.00
N VAL A 144 -2.73 12.10 -11.21
CA VAL A 144 -1.77 11.07 -11.67
C VAL A 144 -2.39 9.98 -12.55
N TRP A 145 -3.67 9.66 -12.36
CA TRP A 145 -4.35 8.67 -13.21
C TRP A 145 -4.58 9.19 -14.64
N ALA A 146 -4.79 10.50 -14.82
CA ALA A 146 -5.01 11.11 -16.12
C ALA A 146 -3.71 11.08 -16.94
N SER A 147 -2.58 11.45 -16.34
CA SER A 147 -1.24 11.34 -16.92
C SER A 147 -0.93 9.93 -17.45
N ARG A 148 -1.40 8.89 -16.73
CA ARG A 148 -1.23 7.49 -17.13
C ARG A 148 -2.13 7.11 -18.31
N VAL A 149 -3.31 7.69 -18.40
CA VAL A 149 -4.21 7.49 -19.56
C VAL A 149 -3.59 8.17 -20.77
N ASP A 150 -3.15 9.41 -20.63
CA ASP A 150 -2.50 10.19 -21.71
C ASP A 150 -1.26 9.44 -22.23
N PHE A 151 -0.37 9.00 -21.34
CA PHE A 151 0.80 8.20 -21.73
C PHE A 151 0.44 6.93 -22.50
N ARG A 152 -0.62 6.22 -22.09
CA ARG A 152 -1.07 5.02 -22.82
C ARG A 152 -1.65 5.37 -24.19
N LEU A 153 -2.38 6.48 -24.30
CA LEU A 153 -2.90 6.97 -25.57
C LEU A 153 -1.74 7.35 -26.51
N ASP A 154 -0.70 8.00 -26.00
CA ASP A 154 0.45 8.40 -26.79
C ASP A 154 1.30 7.21 -27.26
N ILE A 155 1.50 6.19 -26.40
CA ILE A 155 2.08 4.91 -26.85
C ILE A 155 1.21 4.27 -27.93
N THR A 156 -0.11 4.23 -27.73
CA THR A 156 -1.03 3.58 -28.67
C THR A 156 -0.96 4.25 -30.03
N ALA A 157 -1.03 5.58 -30.07
CA ALA A 157 -0.90 6.36 -31.30
C ALA A 157 0.47 6.16 -31.98
N ALA A 158 1.55 6.08 -31.21
CA ALA A 158 2.88 5.79 -31.76
C ALA A 158 2.97 4.38 -32.35
N MET A 159 2.34 3.39 -31.73
CA MET A 159 2.29 2.01 -32.24
C MET A 159 1.41 1.88 -33.48
N GLU A 160 0.26 2.56 -33.53
CA GLU A 160 -0.60 2.62 -34.71
C GLU A 160 0.17 3.23 -35.90
N THR A 161 0.85 4.35 -35.68
CA THR A 161 1.68 5.00 -36.71
C THR A 161 2.74 4.05 -37.27
N LEU A 162 3.40 3.26 -36.41
CA LEU A 162 4.41 2.29 -36.83
C LEU A 162 3.79 1.08 -37.53
N ALA A 163 2.65 0.59 -37.06
CA ALA A 163 1.95 -0.51 -37.71
C ALA A 163 1.54 -0.14 -39.14
N GLU A 164 1.03 1.07 -39.36
CA GLU A 164 0.71 1.59 -40.70
C GLU A 164 1.96 1.74 -41.58
N GLU A 165 3.08 2.26 -41.03
CA GLU A 165 4.33 2.45 -41.78
C GLU A 165 4.94 1.11 -42.26
N TYR A 166 4.73 0.03 -41.51
CA TYR A 166 5.26 -1.29 -41.79
C TYR A 166 4.22 -2.30 -42.31
N ASP A 167 3.00 -1.87 -42.68
CA ASP A 167 1.91 -2.77 -43.08
C ASP A 167 2.32 -3.72 -44.24
N ASP A 168 3.08 -3.19 -45.21
CA ASP A 168 3.62 -3.94 -46.35
C ASP A 168 5.03 -4.54 -46.10
N ASP A 169 5.66 -4.30 -44.95
CA ASP A 169 6.98 -4.84 -44.60
C ASP A 169 6.87 -5.90 -43.50
N MET A 170 6.72 -7.16 -43.92
CA MET A 170 6.64 -8.32 -43.03
C MET A 170 7.81 -8.38 -42.02
N LYS A 171 9.01 -7.90 -42.39
CA LYS A 171 10.17 -7.87 -41.48
C LYS A 171 10.01 -6.79 -40.42
N GLY A 172 9.42 -5.66 -40.79
CA GLY A 172 9.02 -4.59 -39.88
C GLY A 172 7.95 -5.04 -38.90
N LEU A 173 6.92 -5.76 -39.38
CA LEU A 173 5.87 -6.33 -38.52
C LEU A 173 6.41 -7.36 -37.52
N ILE A 174 7.31 -8.24 -37.95
CA ILE A 174 7.98 -9.19 -37.03
C ILE A 174 8.82 -8.44 -36.00
N ALA A 175 9.56 -7.41 -36.43
CA ALA A 175 10.36 -6.59 -35.53
C ALA A 175 9.48 -5.81 -34.52
N LEU A 176 8.33 -5.30 -34.95
CA LEU A 176 7.35 -4.63 -34.09
C LEU A 176 6.79 -5.63 -33.07
N TYR A 177 6.37 -6.82 -33.52
CA TYR A 177 5.87 -7.88 -32.65
C TYR A 177 6.90 -8.29 -31.58
N ILE A 178 8.17 -8.47 -31.96
CA ILE A 178 9.26 -8.78 -31.02
C ILE A 178 9.47 -7.65 -30.00
N LEU A 179 9.29 -6.39 -30.39
CA LEU A 179 9.47 -5.24 -29.50
C LEU A 179 8.30 -5.04 -28.54
N THR A 180 7.07 -5.35 -28.97
CA THR A 180 5.85 -5.12 -28.18
C THR A 180 5.45 -6.32 -27.34
N THR A 181 6.00 -7.51 -27.61
CA THR A 181 5.69 -8.74 -26.88
C THR A 181 6.94 -9.33 -26.23
N SER A 182 6.76 -10.05 -25.12
CA SER A 182 7.86 -10.70 -24.39
C SER A 182 8.30 -12.02 -25.04
N VAL A 183 8.26 -12.12 -26.37
CA VAL A 183 8.61 -13.34 -27.11
C VAL A 183 10.12 -13.45 -27.31
N GLU A 184 10.61 -14.69 -27.46
CA GLU A 184 12.02 -14.89 -27.77
C GLU A 184 12.32 -14.45 -29.22
N PRO A 185 13.22 -13.47 -29.45
CA PRO A 185 13.47 -12.93 -30.78
C PRO A 185 13.97 -13.97 -31.79
N MET A 186 14.80 -14.92 -31.34
CA MET A 186 15.43 -15.91 -32.20
C MET A 186 14.45 -16.97 -32.68
N GLU A 187 13.58 -17.47 -31.78
CA GLU A 187 12.52 -18.42 -32.15
C GLU A 187 11.54 -17.77 -33.12
N THR A 188 11.11 -16.54 -32.82
CA THR A 188 10.16 -15.79 -33.67
C THR A 188 10.70 -15.59 -35.09
N ILE A 189 11.97 -15.17 -35.23
CA ILE A 189 12.61 -14.98 -36.54
C ILE A 189 12.68 -16.31 -37.32
N ALA A 190 13.00 -17.42 -36.62
CA ALA A 190 13.08 -18.74 -37.23
C ALA A 190 11.70 -19.23 -37.70
N THR A 191 10.64 -18.99 -36.93
CA THR A 191 9.25 -19.34 -37.29
C THR A 191 8.80 -18.68 -38.59
N PHE A 192 9.15 -17.41 -38.80
CA PHE A 192 8.80 -16.68 -40.03
C PHE A 192 9.83 -16.84 -41.16
N GLY A 193 10.92 -17.57 -40.95
CA GLY A 193 11.89 -17.93 -42.01
C GLY A 193 12.69 -16.75 -42.58
N HIS A 194 12.87 -15.66 -41.83
CA HIS A 194 13.56 -14.46 -42.32
C HIS A 194 15.03 -14.35 -41.87
N PRO A 195 15.90 -13.66 -42.64
CA PRO A 195 17.29 -13.45 -42.25
C PRO A 195 17.38 -12.61 -40.97
N LYS A 196 18.10 -13.15 -39.97
CA LYS A 196 18.34 -12.48 -38.68
C LYS A 196 18.81 -11.04 -38.83
N SER A 197 19.81 -10.79 -39.68
CA SER A 197 20.40 -9.47 -39.87
C SER A 197 19.36 -8.42 -40.27
N MET A 198 18.40 -8.77 -41.13
CA MET A 198 17.39 -7.85 -41.62
C MET A 198 16.32 -7.53 -40.57
N VAL A 199 15.91 -8.50 -39.76
CA VAL A 199 14.94 -8.26 -38.68
C VAL A 199 15.57 -7.40 -37.57
N TYR A 200 16.82 -7.67 -37.19
CA TYR A 200 17.51 -6.84 -36.21
C TYR A 200 17.77 -5.40 -36.68
N GLU A 201 18.00 -5.19 -37.98
CA GLU A 201 18.06 -3.85 -38.56
C GLU A 201 16.73 -3.10 -38.42
N ARG A 202 15.60 -3.79 -38.66
CA ARG A 202 14.26 -3.24 -38.45
C ARG A 202 13.96 -2.96 -36.98
N ILE A 203 14.34 -3.85 -36.06
CA ILE A 203 14.21 -3.63 -34.60
C ILE A 203 14.91 -2.33 -34.20
N LYS A 204 16.14 -2.11 -34.69
CA LYS A 204 16.87 -0.87 -34.42
C LYS A 204 16.14 0.35 -34.99
N GLY A 205 15.74 0.29 -36.26
CA GLY A 205 15.01 1.38 -36.92
C GLY A 205 13.70 1.76 -36.21
N ILE A 206 12.92 0.76 -35.79
CA ILE A 206 11.68 0.95 -35.04
C ILE A 206 11.97 1.57 -33.66
N ARG A 207 13.00 1.12 -32.95
CA ARG A 207 13.40 1.72 -31.67
C ARG A 207 13.79 3.19 -31.83
N ASP A 208 14.60 3.53 -32.83
CA ASP A 208 15.01 4.90 -33.12
C ASP A 208 13.81 5.77 -33.55
N ARG A 209 12.77 5.17 -34.14
CA ARG A 209 11.53 5.84 -34.54
C ARG A 209 10.62 6.07 -33.33
N LEU A 210 10.43 5.08 -32.47
CA LEU A 210 9.71 5.19 -31.19
C LEU A 210 10.32 6.29 -30.32
N GLN A 211 11.64 6.34 -30.21
CA GLN A 211 12.34 7.41 -29.47
C GLN A 211 12.02 8.81 -30.02
N ARG A 212 11.89 8.95 -31.35
CA ARG A 212 11.53 10.24 -31.98
C ARG A 212 10.07 10.60 -31.75
N LEU A 213 9.15 9.64 -31.85
CA LEU A 213 7.71 9.86 -31.61
C LEU A 213 7.42 10.18 -30.14
N LEU A 214 8.16 9.55 -29.22
CA LEU A 214 8.01 9.70 -27.78
C LEU A 214 9.12 10.57 -27.17
N LYS A 215 9.64 11.54 -27.94
CA LYS A 215 10.78 12.38 -27.53
C LYS A 215 10.52 13.13 -26.22
N GLU A 216 9.28 13.53 -25.97
CA GLU A 216 8.87 14.22 -24.74
C GLU A 216 8.99 13.32 -23.50
N TYR A 217 9.07 12.01 -23.70
CA TYR A 217 9.29 11.00 -22.66
C TYR A 217 10.74 10.52 -22.59
N GLU A 218 11.69 11.22 -23.22
CA GLU A 218 13.12 10.91 -23.07
C GLU A 218 13.48 10.89 -21.57
N PRO A 219 14.07 9.78 -21.06
CA PRO A 219 14.40 9.69 -19.65
C PRO A 219 15.40 10.79 -19.27
N ILE A 220 15.04 11.58 -18.25
CA ILE A 220 15.84 12.67 -17.69
C ILE A 220 17.13 12.09 -17.10
N GLN A 221 18.20 12.03 -17.91
CA GLN A 221 19.51 11.43 -17.63
C GLN A 221 19.47 9.98 -17.07
N PRO A 222 20.33 9.07 -17.55
CA PRO A 222 20.41 7.74 -16.97
C PRO A 222 20.88 7.83 -15.51
N ARG A 223 19.95 7.69 -14.57
CA ARG A 223 20.25 7.59 -13.13
C ARG A 223 21.01 6.31 -12.87
N THR A 224 22.06 6.39 -12.05
CA THR A 224 22.80 5.22 -11.59
C THR A 224 21.88 4.31 -10.76
N TRP A 225 22.19 3.01 -10.67
CA TRP A 225 21.43 2.09 -9.81
C TRP A 225 21.42 2.55 -8.34
N GLN A 226 22.44 3.28 -7.91
CA GLN A 226 22.56 3.82 -6.56
C GLN A 226 21.56 4.94 -6.30
N GLU A 227 21.41 5.86 -7.26
CA GLU A 227 20.41 6.94 -7.19
C GLU A 227 18.99 6.37 -7.19
N ARG A 228 18.73 5.37 -8.04
CA ARG A 228 17.43 4.69 -8.11
C ARG A 228 17.09 3.92 -6.83
N LEU A 229 18.08 3.23 -6.25
CA LEU A 229 17.91 2.57 -4.95
C LEU A 229 17.65 3.60 -3.84
N ALA A 230 18.38 4.72 -3.81
CA ALA A 230 18.19 5.80 -2.84
C ALA A 230 16.81 6.48 -2.97
N ALA A 231 16.28 6.55 -4.19
CA ALA A 231 14.94 7.06 -4.48
C ALA A 231 13.80 6.10 -4.08
N GLY A 232 14.12 4.86 -3.66
CA GLY A 232 13.13 3.89 -3.21
C GLY A 232 12.69 2.87 -4.26
N GLU A 233 13.39 2.77 -5.40
CA GLU A 233 13.18 1.68 -6.36
C GLU A 233 13.86 0.38 -5.86
N VAL A 234 13.26 -0.24 -4.83
CA VAL A 234 13.88 -1.36 -4.09
C VAL A 234 13.70 -2.72 -4.79
N GLU A 235 12.67 -2.86 -5.62
CA GLU A 235 12.28 -4.13 -6.25
C GLU A 235 13.41 -4.82 -7.05
N PRO A 236 14.14 -4.13 -7.96
CA PRO A 236 15.21 -4.78 -8.71
C PRO A 236 16.39 -5.20 -7.82
N TYR A 237 16.61 -4.51 -6.70
CA TYR A 237 17.61 -4.92 -5.70
C TYR A 237 17.17 -6.18 -4.95
N LEU A 238 15.89 -6.29 -4.57
CA LEU A 238 15.35 -7.49 -3.90
C LEU A 238 15.47 -8.74 -4.76
N GLN A 239 15.24 -8.64 -6.07
CA GLN A 239 15.44 -9.76 -7.00
C GLN A 239 16.89 -10.27 -7.00
N VAL A 240 17.87 -9.36 -6.84
CA VAL A 240 19.28 -9.76 -6.72
C VAL A 240 19.57 -10.36 -5.35
N VAL A 241 18.95 -9.86 -4.28
CA VAL A 241 19.06 -10.44 -2.93
C VAL A 241 18.50 -11.86 -2.90
N GLU A 242 17.31 -12.07 -3.44
CA GLU A 242 16.64 -13.37 -3.54
C GLU A 242 17.51 -14.38 -4.32
N HIS A 243 18.09 -13.95 -5.44
CA HIS A 243 19.01 -14.79 -6.22
C HIS A 243 20.24 -15.28 -5.41
N TYR A 244 20.67 -14.51 -4.42
CA TYR A 244 21.83 -14.82 -3.58
C TYR A 244 21.46 -15.27 -2.16
N GLN A 245 20.20 -15.58 -1.87
CA GLN A 245 19.71 -15.90 -0.52
C GLN A 245 20.51 -17.03 0.15
N ASP A 246 20.90 -18.05 -0.60
CA ASP A 246 21.63 -19.21 -0.09
C ASP A 246 23.14 -18.97 0.06
N ARG A 247 23.62 -17.76 -0.24
CA ARG A 247 25.05 -17.42 -0.31
C ARG A 247 25.39 -16.27 0.64
N PRO A 248 25.72 -16.55 1.91
CA PRO A 248 25.94 -15.51 2.92
C PRO A 248 27.06 -14.52 2.56
N LEU A 249 28.15 -14.99 1.94
CA LEU A 249 29.24 -14.11 1.48
C LEU A 249 28.82 -13.19 0.32
N ALA A 250 27.83 -13.59 -0.48
CA ALA A 250 27.27 -12.75 -1.53
C ALA A 250 26.30 -11.71 -0.96
N LEU A 251 25.53 -12.05 0.06
CA LEU A 251 24.70 -11.10 0.81
C LEU A 251 25.55 -10.04 1.51
N PHE A 252 26.68 -10.41 2.12
CA PHE A 252 27.65 -9.43 2.65
C PHE A 252 28.25 -8.56 1.55
N ALA A 253 28.52 -9.12 0.38
CA ALA A 253 28.99 -8.34 -0.76
C ALA A 253 27.95 -7.30 -1.21
N LEU A 254 26.68 -7.68 -1.30
CA LEU A 254 25.55 -6.78 -1.58
C LEU A 254 25.43 -5.67 -0.53
N TYR A 255 25.47 -6.03 0.75
CA TYR A 255 25.42 -5.06 1.84
C TYR A 255 26.57 -4.04 1.77
N THR A 256 27.79 -4.49 1.46
CA THR A 256 28.94 -3.58 1.29
C THR A 256 28.87 -2.73 0.00
N LEU A 257 28.02 -3.10 -0.97
CA LEU A 257 27.79 -2.29 -2.18
C LEU A 257 26.81 -1.16 -1.93
N THR A 258 25.78 -1.42 -1.14
CA THR A 258 24.71 -0.46 -0.82
C THR A 258 25.02 0.43 0.38
N THR A 259 26.06 0.10 1.15
CA THR A 259 26.50 0.88 2.31
C THR A 259 27.98 1.26 2.21
N GLU A 260 28.42 2.28 2.94
CA GLU A 260 29.84 2.67 3.05
C GLU A 260 30.69 1.70 3.89
N THR A 261 30.17 0.52 4.22
CA THR A 261 30.87 -0.41 5.10
C THR A 261 32.04 -1.09 4.41
N LYS A 262 33.20 -1.09 5.09
CA LYS A 262 34.42 -1.71 4.58
C LYS A 262 34.34 -3.23 4.63
N VAL A 263 34.67 -3.91 3.53
CA VAL A 263 34.74 -5.39 3.42
C VAL A 263 35.52 -6.06 4.56
N ARG A 264 36.57 -5.40 5.09
CA ARG A 264 37.38 -5.91 6.20
C ARG A 264 36.59 -6.14 7.50
N ARG A 265 35.43 -5.50 7.67
CA ARG A 265 34.56 -5.70 8.85
C ARG A 265 33.79 -7.03 8.82
N PHE A 266 33.62 -7.64 7.64
CA PHE A 266 32.82 -8.84 7.44
C PHE A 266 33.63 -10.10 7.15
N ALA A 267 34.91 -9.94 6.77
CA ALA A 267 35.79 -11.06 6.52
C ALA A 267 36.45 -11.55 7.81
N ARG A 268 36.31 -12.84 8.13
CA ARG A 268 37.00 -13.48 9.27
C ARG A 268 38.46 -13.76 8.94
N ASP A 269 38.76 -14.03 7.67
CA ASP A 269 40.11 -14.30 7.18
C ASP A 269 40.37 -13.68 5.79
N ASN A 270 41.61 -13.85 5.29
CA ASN A 270 42.00 -13.35 3.98
C ASN A 270 41.33 -14.08 2.81
N ASN A 271 40.85 -15.31 2.99
CA ASN A 271 40.16 -16.08 1.95
C ASN A 271 38.72 -15.61 1.79
N GLU A 272 37.98 -15.44 2.89
CA GLU A 272 36.65 -14.82 2.89
C GLU A 272 36.70 -13.41 2.32
N ARG A 273 37.73 -12.63 2.65
CA ARG A 273 37.93 -11.29 2.07
C ARG A 273 38.02 -11.32 0.54
N LYS A 274 38.78 -12.27 -0.02
CA LYS A 274 38.89 -12.46 -1.47
C LYS A 274 37.54 -12.90 -2.07
N MET A 275 36.81 -13.78 -1.39
CA MET A 275 35.50 -14.24 -1.82
C MET A 275 34.43 -13.14 -1.81
N ILE A 276 34.42 -12.26 -0.80
CA ILE A 276 33.51 -11.11 -0.76
C ILE A 276 33.82 -10.14 -1.91
N ILE A 277 35.09 -9.86 -2.20
CA ILE A 277 35.49 -9.03 -3.34
C ILE A 277 35.06 -9.66 -4.68
N TYR A 278 35.20 -10.99 -4.80
CA TYR A 278 34.73 -11.73 -5.98
C TYR A 278 33.21 -11.61 -6.15
N TYR A 279 32.44 -11.85 -5.09
CA TYR A 279 30.98 -11.71 -5.13
C TYR A 279 30.55 -10.27 -5.36
N ARG A 280 31.29 -9.28 -4.88
CA ARG A 280 31.02 -7.85 -5.12
C ARG A 280 30.96 -7.53 -6.61
N LYS A 281 31.90 -8.05 -7.40
CA LYS A 281 31.90 -7.87 -8.86
C LYS A 281 30.72 -8.57 -9.54
N LYS A 282 30.33 -9.76 -9.07
CA LYS A 282 29.18 -10.50 -9.62
C LYS A 282 27.85 -9.85 -9.27
N CYS A 283 27.69 -9.41 -8.03
CA CYS A 283 26.51 -8.72 -7.54
C CYS A 283 26.31 -7.40 -8.27
N LEU A 284 27.39 -6.60 -8.44
CA LEU A 284 27.32 -5.35 -9.19
C LEU A 284 26.80 -5.55 -10.61
N LYS A 285 27.37 -6.50 -11.37
CA LYS A 285 26.89 -6.82 -12.73
C LYS A 285 25.41 -7.22 -12.78
N ARG A 286 24.94 -7.91 -11.74
CA ARG A 286 23.57 -8.40 -11.68
C ARG A 286 22.60 -7.31 -11.24
N ILE A 287 23.03 -6.39 -10.37
CA ILE A 287 22.32 -5.14 -10.05
C ILE A 287 22.20 -4.27 -11.31
N GLU A 288 23.31 -4.04 -12.02
CA GLU A 288 23.29 -3.27 -13.27
C GLU A 288 22.38 -3.90 -14.33
N ALA A 289 22.33 -5.24 -14.40
CA ALA A 289 21.39 -5.94 -15.27
C ALA A 289 19.92 -5.81 -14.80
N ALA A 290 19.67 -5.92 -13.49
CA ALA A 290 18.33 -5.85 -12.91
C ALA A 290 17.72 -4.44 -13.00
N TYR A 291 18.53 -3.39 -12.80
CA TYR A 291 18.11 -2.00 -12.99
C TYR A 291 18.09 -1.58 -14.47
N GLY A 292 18.58 -2.41 -15.40
CA GLY A 292 18.82 -2.03 -16.79
C GLY A 292 20.11 -1.22 -16.88
N GLN A 293 20.93 -1.46 -17.93
CA GLN A 293 22.26 -0.85 -18.10
C GLN A 293 22.18 0.68 -18.23
N ALA A 294 22.09 1.39 -17.11
CA ALA A 294 22.55 2.77 -17.00
C ALA A 294 24.07 2.71 -16.86
N ALA A 295 24.77 3.40 -17.76
CA ALA A 295 26.23 3.38 -17.88
C ALA A 295 26.91 3.58 -16.52
N SER A 296 27.51 2.51 -15.99
CA SER A 296 28.54 2.63 -14.97
C SER A 296 29.82 3.09 -15.66
N PHE A 297 30.27 4.29 -15.33
CA PHE A 297 31.64 4.75 -15.62
C PHE A 297 32.62 4.10 -14.64
#